data_AF-A0A415E0K6-F1
#
_entry.id   AF-A0A415E0K6-F1
#
_cell.length_a   1.000
_cell.length_b   1.000
_cell.length_c   1.000
_cell.angle_alpha   90.00
_cell.angle_beta   90.00
_cell.angle_gamma   90.00
#
_symmetry.space_group_name_H-M   'P 1'
#
loop_
_entity.id
_entity.type
_entity.pdbx_description
1 polymer ?
#
loop_
_entity_poly.entity_id
_entity_poly.type
_entity_poly.pdbx_seq_one_letter_code
_entity_poly.pdbx_strand_id
1 'polypeptide(L)'
;MERIFKIRMHVPLGYRDGTLSFTKKDDQKIEGALCLFQNETTFRGKLADDGEITFAGQMVTLTRTFLYQAHGRVDGTKIRLHVSGDRNTFSITGEEVTL
;
A
#
# COMPACT_ATOMS: atom_id res chain seq x y z
N MET A 1 -2.42 3.17 16.70
CA MET A 1 -3.12 4.27 16.00
C MET A 1 -3.17 3.92 14.52
N GLU A 2 -4.34 4.03 13.91
CA GLU A 2 -4.50 3.78 12.47
C GLU A 2 -3.98 4.99 11.68
N ARG A 3 -3.31 4.72 10.57
CA ARG A 3 -2.88 5.71 9.58
C ARG A 3 -3.60 5.44 8.27
N ILE A 4 -4.14 6.47 7.64
CA ILE A 4 -4.93 6.35 6.40
C ILE A 4 -4.33 7.29 5.35
N PHE A 5 -3.99 6.75 4.19
CA PHE A 5 -3.42 7.49 3.07
C PHE A 5 -4.37 7.46 1.89
N LYS A 6 -4.59 8.61 1.25
CA LYS A 6 -5.09 8.65 -0.13
C LYS A 6 -3.91 8.38 -1.05
N ILE A 7 -4.03 7.35 -1.88
CA ILE A 7 -2.93 6.87 -2.72
C ILE A 7 -3.28 6.96 -4.20
N ARG A 8 -2.24 7.07 -5.02
CA ARG A 8 -2.28 7.01 -6.47
C ARG A 8 -1.27 5.98 -6.95
N MET A 9 -1.76 4.97 -7.64
CA MET A 9 -0.96 3.94 -8.30
C MET A 9 -0.77 4.29 -9.77
N HIS A 10 0.48 4.37 -10.21
CA HIS A 10 0.84 4.58 -11.61
C HIS A 10 0.82 3.25 -12.35
N VAL A 11 0.00 3.19 -13.41
CA VAL A 11 -0.12 2.04 -14.31
C VAL A 11 0.20 2.49 -15.74
N PRO A 12 0.51 1.58 -16.69
CA PRO A 12 0.85 1.99 -18.06
C PRO A 12 -0.21 2.87 -18.73
N LEU A 13 -1.50 2.64 -18.42
CA LEU A 13 -2.63 3.39 -18.97
C LEU A 13 -3.22 4.34 -17.91
N GLY A 14 -2.40 5.25 -17.40
CA GLY A 14 -2.80 6.33 -16.49
C GLY A 14 -2.57 6.00 -15.02
N TYR A 15 -3.55 6.29 -14.18
CA TYR A 15 -3.45 6.06 -12.74
C TYR A 15 -4.72 5.47 -12.14
N ARG A 16 -4.57 4.90 -10.95
CA ARG A 16 -5.65 4.36 -10.14
C ARG A 16 -5.57 4.98 -8.76
N ASP A 17 -6.61 5.71 -8.40
CA ASP A 17 -6.75 6.30 -7.07
C ASP A 17 -7.35 5.26 -6.11
N GLY A 18 -6.95 5.35 -4.84
CA GLY A 18 -7.36 4.41 -3.82
C GLY A 18 -7.00 4.88 -2.41
N THR A 19 -7.14 3.98 -1.45
CA THR A 19 -6.70 4.22 -0.06
C THR A 19 -5.83 3.09 0.45
N LEU A 20 -4.90 3.44 1.32
CA LEU A 20 -4.10 2.50 2.09
C LEU A 20 -4.26 2.86 3.56
N SER A 21 -4.74 1.94 4.37
CA SER A 21 -4.75 2.10 5.82
C SER A 21 -3.97 1.00 6.51
N PHE A 22 -3.35 1.32 7.64
CA PHE A 22 -2.73 0.30 8.48
C PHE A 22 -2.60 0.78 9.92
N THR A 23 -2.54 -0.20 10.83
CA THR A 23 -2.22 0.02 12.24
C THR A 23 -0.88 -0.63 12.56
N LYS A 24 0.01 0.11 13.22
CA LYS A 24 1.23 -0.45 13.82
C LYS A 24 0.85 -1.25 15.07
N LYS A 25 1.22 -2.52 15.06
CA LYS A 25 1.20 -3.45 16.20
C LYS A 25 2.59 -3.49 16.85
N ASP A 26 2.72 -4.26 17.92
CA ASP A 26 4.00 -4.51 18.57
C ASP A 26 5.04 -5.11 17.59
N ASP A 27 6.32 -4.94 17.90
CA ASP A 27 7.43 -5.57 17.16
C ASP A 27 7.48 -5.15 15.67
N GLN A 28 7.22 -3.87 15.40
CA GLN A 28 7.23 -3.24 14.07
C GLN A 28 6.24 -3.85 13.07
N LYS A 29 5.33 -4.74 13.49
CA LYS A 29 4.35 -5.37 12.60
C LYS A 29 3.25 -4.40 12.24
N ILE A 30 2.76 -4.50 11.02
CA ILE A 30 1.57 -3.77 10.58
C ILE A 30 0.54 -4.73 9.99
N GLU A 31 -0.72 -4.40 10.20
CA GLU A 31 -1.85 -4.99 9.49
C GLU A 31 -2.69 -3.85 8.94
N GLY A 32 -3.19 -4.03 7.73
CA GLY A 32 -3.86 -2.96 7.02
C GLY A 32 -4.71 -3.44 5.87
N ALA A 33 -5.32 -2.47 5.18
CA ALA A 33 -6.16 -2.67 4.02
C ALA A 33 -5.69 -1.78 2.87
N LEU A 34 -5.74 -2.35 1.66
CA LEU A 34 -5.51 -1.67 0.40
C LEU A 34 -6.81 -1.67 -0.39
N CYS A 35 -7.36 -0.47 -0.62
CA CYS A 35 -8.55 -0.26 -1.45
C CYS A 35 -8.11 0.28 -2.81
N LEU A 36 -8.12 -0.59 -3.81
CA LEU A 36 -7.81 -0.27 -5.20
C LEU A 36 -8.73 -1.09 -6.12
N PHE A 37 -9.02 -0.57 -7.32
CA PHE A 37 -9.87 -1.25 -8.29
C PHE A 37 -11.26 -1.62 -7.74
N GLN A 38 -11.84 -0.76 -6.89
CA GLN A 38 -13.12 -0.98 -6.20
C GLN A 38 -13.16 -2.24 -5.31
N ASN A 39 -11.99 -2.76 -4.93
CA ASN A 39 -11.85 -3.90 -4.05
C ASN A 39 -11.00 -3.50 -2.84
N GLU A 40 -11.38 -4.03 -1.68
CA GLU A 40 -10.59 -3.94 -0.45
C GLU A 40 -9.90 -5.28 -0.20
N THR A 41 -8.60 -5.22 0.08
CA THR A 41 -7.79 -6.41 0.36
C THR A 41 -6.93 -6.16 1.58
N THR A 42 -6.89 -7.13 2.49
CA THR A 42 -6.05 -7.03 3.69
C THR A 42 -4.60 -7.41 3.37
N PHE A 43 -3.67 -6.83 4.12
CA PHE A 43 -2.24 -7.15 4.02
C PHE A 43 -1.60 -7.21 5.41
N ARG A 44 -0.42 -7.83 5.45
CA ARG A 44 0.46 -7.83 6.62
C ARG A 44 1.87 -7.44 6.23
N GLY A 45 2.59 -6.80 7.14
CA GLY A 45 3.92 -6.32 6.86
C GLY A 45 4.66 -5.82 8.09
N LYS A 46 5.69 -5.00 7.84
CA LYS A 46 6.49 -4.32 8.83
C LYS A 46 6.65 -2.84 8.49
N LEU A 47 6.69 -2.01 9.53
CA LEU A 47 7.06 -0.60 9.47
C LEU A 47 8.17 -0.36 10.51
N ALA A 48 9.39 -0.17 10.02
CA ALA A 48 10.54 0.18 10.83
C ALA A 48 10.43 1.61 11.38
N ASP A 49 11.18 1.90 12.43
CA ASP A 49 11.10 3.20 13.13
C ASP A 49 11.69 4.36 12.32
N ASP A 50 12.52 4.06 11.33
CA ASP A 50 13.07 5.02 10.35
C ASP A 50 12.12 5.32 9.18
N GLY A 51 10.94 4.68 9.17
CA GLY A 51 9.91 4.83 8.16
C GLY A 51 9.98 3.84 7.00
N GLU A 52 10.96 2.91 6.96
CA GLU A 52 10.94 1.85 5.96
C GLU A 52 9.74 0.93 6.16
N ILE A 53 9.01 0.67 5.07
CA ILE A 53 7.78 -0.13 5.08
C ILE A 53 7.86 -1.26 4.06
N THR A 54 7.49 -2.47 4.48
CA THR A 54 7.39 -3.64 3.61
C THR A 54 6.11 -4.42 3.93
N PHE A 55 5.37 -4.84 2.92
CA PHE A 55 4.16 -5.64 3.13
C PHE A 55 3.82 -6.47 1.89
N ALA A 56 3.00 -7.49 2.09
CA ALA A 56 2.52 -8.34 1.00
C ALA A 56 1.03 -8.61 1.17
N GLY A 57 0.36 -8.81 0.04
CA GLY A 57 -1.06 -9.09 -0.02
C GLY A 57 -1.47 -9.55 -1.41
N GLN A 58 -2.76 -9.43 -1.70
CA GLN A 58 -3.32 -9.70 -3.01
C GLN A 58 -3.96 -8.44 -3.57
N MET A 59 -3.94 -8.27 -4.89
CA MET A 59 -4.78 -7.28 -5.58
C MET A 59 -5.81 -8.01 -6.43
N VAL A 60 -7.06 -7.57 -6.32
CA VAL A 60 -8.17 -8.05 -7.15
C VAL A 60 -8.48 -6.95 -8.16
N THR A 61 -8.28 -7.26 -9.43
CA THR A 61 -8.64 -6.39 -10.56
C THR A 61 -9.85 -6.98 -11.28
N LEU A 62 -10.40 -6.26 -12.27
CA LEU A 62 -11.49 -6.77 -13.09
C LEU A 62 -11.15 -8.09 -13.81
N THR A 63 -9.90 -8.28 -14.22
CA THR A 63 -9.50 -9.40 -15.09
C THR A 63 -8.72 -10.49 -14.38
N ARG A 64 -8.14 -10.21 -13.20
CA ARG A 64 -7.34 -11.18 -12.44
C ARG A 64 -7.13 -10.79 -11.00
N THR A 65 -6.81 -11.79 -10.18
CA THR A 65 -6.24 -11.64 -8.84
C THR A 65 -4.77 -12.04 -8.86
N PHE A 66 -3.90 -11.25 -8.24
CA PHE A 66 -2.47 -11.58 -8.14
C PHE A 66 -1.88 -11.17 -6.80
N LEU A 67 -0.86 -11.91 -6.35
CA LEU A 67 -0.08 -11.58 -5.15
C LEU A 67 0.92 -10.47 -5.46
N TYR A 68 1.18 -9.62 -4.48
CA TYR A 68 2.18 -8.56 -4.58
C TYR A 68 3.06 -8.49 -3.35
N GLN A 69 4.24 -7.90 -3.54
CA GLN A 69 5.13 -7.42 -2.50
C GLN A 69 5.35 -5.92 -2.70
N ALA A 70 5.19 -5.15 -1.64
CA ALA A 70 5.41 -3.72 -1.59
C ALA A 70 6.60 -3.41 -0.67
N HIS A 71 7.46 -2.50 -1.11
CA HIS A 71 8.53 -1.93 -0.30
C HIS A 71 8.62 -0.43 -0.56
N GLY A 72 8.99 0.34 0.44
CA GLY A 72 9.14 1.78 0.29
C GLY A 72 9.31 2.49 1.61
N ARG A 73 8.83 3.73 1.69
CA ARG A 73 9.03 4.59 2.85
C ARG A 73 7.82 5.44 3.17
N VAL A 74 7.59 5.60 4.47
CA VAL A 74 6.72 6.64 5.03
C VAL A 74 7.61 7.77 5.56
N ASP A 75 7.34 8.99 5.10
CA ASP A 75 8.10 10.19 5.43
C ASP A 75 7.11 11.30 5.84
N GLY A 76 6.95 11.50 7.15
CA GLY A 76 5.89 12.32 7.71
C GLY A 76 4.52 11.81 7.25
N THR A 77 3.76 12.69 6.58
CA THR A 77 2.43 12.40 6.01
C THR A 77 2.49 11.75 4.63
N LYS A 78 3.66 11.57 4.03
CA LYS A 78 3.78 11.03 2.67
C LYS A 78 4.17 9.57 2.68
N ILE A 79 3.65 8.82 1.72
CA ILE A 79 4.06 7.44 1.47
C ILE A 79 4.49 7.25 0.02
N ARG A 80 5.55 6.50 -0.19
CA ARG A 80 6.02 6.06 -1.52
C ARG A 80 6.33 4.58 -1.48
N LEU A 81 5.80 3.83 -2.43
CA LEU A 81 5.95 2.38 -2.52
C LEU A 81 6.31 1.96 -3.95
N HIS A 82 7.18 0.97 -4.03
CA HIS A 82 7.36 0.13 -5.19
C HIS A 82 6.66 -1.20 -4.95
N VAL A 83 5.78 -1.56 -5.87
CA VAL A 83 4.95 -2.76 -5.77
C VAL A 83 5.31 -3.69 -6.92
N SER A 84 5.75 -4.90 -6.59
CA SER A 84 6.04 -5.96 -7.55
C SER A 84 5.01 -7.06 -7.39
N GLY A 85 4.32 -7.42 -8.47
CA GLY A 85 3.37 -8.53 -8.46
C GLY A 85 3.37 -9.24 -9.80
N ASP A 86 3.30 -10.57 -9.80
CA ASP A 86 3.38 -11.42 -10.99
C ASP A 86 4.49 -10.93 -11.97
N ARG A 87 4.12 -10.29 -13.10
CA ARG A 87 5.06 -9.76 -14.10
C ARG A 87 5.16 -8.23 -14.13
N ASN A 88 4.47 -7.54 -13.24
CA ASN A 88 4.31 -6.09 -13.28
C ASN A 88 4.92 -5.42 -12.05
N THR A 89 5.53 -4.26 -12.29
CA THR A 89 5.98 -3.35 -11.24
C THR A 89 5.20 -2.04 -11.34
N PHE A 90 4.79 -1.51 -10.20
CA PHE A 90 4.03 -0.28 -10.09
C PHE A 90 4.64 0.63 -9.04
N SER A 91 4.43 1.94 -9.20
CA SER A 91 4.74 2.92 -8.17
C SER A 91 3.43 3.41 -7.56
N ILE A 92 3.40 3.50 -6.23
CA ILE A 92 2.31 4.11 -5.47
C ILE A 92 2.87 5.28 -4.68
N THR A 93 2.18 6.42 -4.76
CA THR A 93 2.45 7.59 -3.92
C THR A 93 1.18 7.98 -3.18
N GLY A 94 1.28 8.52 -1.98
CA GLY A 94 0.11 9.00 -1.27
C GLY A 94 0.41 9.99 -0.16
N GLU A 95 -0.67 10.56 0.36
CA GLU A 95 -0.66 11.52 1.45
C GLU A 95 -1.68 11.12 2.51
N GLU A 96 -1.27 11.24 3.78
CA GLU A 96 -2.05 10.89 4.94
C GLU A 96 -3.23 11.86 5.09
N VAL A 97 -4.41 11.31 5.39
CA VAL A 97 -5.60 12.09 5.68
C VAL A 97 -5.54 12.47 7.15
N THR A 98 -5.39 13.77 7.44
CA THR A 98 -5.57 14.29 8.78
C THR A 98 -7.06 14.45 9.05
N LEU A 99 -7.57 13.74 10.05
CA LEU A 99 -8.94 13.92 10.59
C LEU A 99 -8.92 14.97 11.70
#